data_AF-I5BV54-F1
#
_entry.id   AF-I5BV54-F1
#
_cell.length_a   1.000
_cell.length_b   1.000
_cell.length_c   1.000
_cell.angle_alpha   90.00
_cell.angle_beta   90.00
_cell.angle_gamma   90.00
#
_symmetry.space_group_name_H-M   'P 1'
#
loop_
_entity.id
_entity.type
_entity.pdbx_description
1 polymer ?
#
loop_
_entity_poly.entity_id
_entity_poly.type
_entity_poly.pdbx_seq_one_letter_code
_entity_poly.pdbx_strand_id
1 'polypeptide(L)' 'VRPLAVGRKNYLFAGSHDAAHMTAAMYSFMASCKRNGVDEREWLSDIFDRVQGIKHKDLFKLLPSNWVKYRGQL' A
#
# COMPACT_ATOMS: atom_id res chain seq x y z
N VAL A 1 19.42 7.07 -8.67
CA VAL A 1 18.90 5.69 -8.78
C VAL A 1 17.39 5.74 -8.98
N ARG A 2 16.81 5.03 -9.98
CA ARG A 2 15.36 4.94 -10.17
C ARG A 2 14.79 3.86 -9.24
N PRO A 3 13.95 4.18 -8.23
CA PRO A 3 13.46 3.19 -7.25
C PRO A 3 12.75 2.00 -7.90
N LEU A 4 12.08 2.26 -9.03
CA LEU A 4 11.40 1.26 -9.85
C LEU A 4 12.33 0.21 -10.45
N ALA A 5 13.56 0.58 -10.81
CA ALA A 5 14.53 -0.36 -11.35
C ALA A 5 15.07 -1.31 -10.26
N VAL A 6 15.21 -0.82 -9.02
CA VAL A 6 15.63 -1.63 -7.86
C VAL A 6 14.52 -2.59 -7.44
N GLY A 7 13.27 -2.12 -7.36
CA GLY A 7 12.12 -2.97 -7.03
C GLY A 7 11.96 -4.13 -8.00
N ARG A 8 11.98 -3.87 -9.32
CA ARG A 8 11.85 -4.92 -10.35
C ARG A 8 12.91 -6.02 -10.23
N LYS A 9 14.14 -5.66 -9.87
CA LYS A 9 15.23 -6.63 -9.66
C LYS A 9 15.02 -7.47 -8.39
N ASN A 10 14.47 -6.89 -7.33
CA ASN A 10 14.26 -7.56 -6.05
C ASN A 10 13.01 -8.46 -6.04
N TYR A 11 11.99 -8.13 -6.85
CA TYR A 11 10.74 -8.89 -6.96
C TYR A 11 10.68 -9.79 -8.21
N LEU A 12 11.83 -10.06 -8.84
CA LEU A 12 11.92 -10.80 -10.10
C LEU A 12 11.44 -12.26 -9.98
N PHE A 13 11.45 -12.81 -8.76
CA PHE A 13 11.07 -14.20 -8.48
C PHE A 13 9.91 -14.24 -7.48
N ALA A 14 8.68 -14.13 -7.99
CA ALA A 14 7.51 -14.53 -7.24
C ALA A 14 7.31 -16.05 -7.42
N GLY A 15 7.38 -16.82 -6.33
CA GLY A 15 7.28 -18.29 -6.38
C GLY A 15 5.92 -18.82 -6.89
N SER A 16 4.92 -17.95 -7.06
CA SER A 16 3.62 -18.27 -7.65
C SER A 16 3.02 -17.04 -8.37
N HIS A 17 2.08 -17.28 -9.29
CA HIS A 17 1.34 -16.20 -9.97
C HIS A 17 0.60 -15.30 -8.98
N ASP A 18 -0.04 -15.89 -7.98
CA ASP A 18 -0.76 -15.15 -6.94
C ASP A 18 0.17 -14.27 -6.12
N ALA A 19 1.35 -14.77 -5.75
CA ALA A 19 2.36 -13.98 -5.06
C ALA A 19 2.87 -12.82 -5.94
N ALA A 20 2.99 -13.04 -7.25
CA ALA A 20 3.39 -11.99 -8.19
C ALA A 20 2.34 -10.87 -8.25
N HIS A 21 1.06 -11.25 -8.31
CA HIS A 21 -0.06 -10.30 -8.33
C HIS A 21 -0.14 -9.48 -7.05
N MET A 22 -0.01 -10.12 -5.88
CA MET A 22 0.01 -9.42 -4.60
C MET A 22 1.20 -8.46 -4.48
N THR A 23 2.38 -8.89 -4.94
CA THR A 23 3.57 -8.03 -4.94
C THR A 23 3.40 -6.81 -5.85
N ALA A 24 2.81 -6.99 -7.03
CA ALA A 24 2.49 -5.88 -7.94
C ALA A 24 1.47 -4.89 -7.34
N ALA A 25 0.46 -5.40 -6.62
CA ALA A 25 -0.50 -4.57 -5.90
C ALA A 25 0.18 -3.75 -4.79
N MET A 26 0.99 -4.39 -3.94
CA MET A 26 1.75 -3.69 -2.88
C MET A 26 2.67 -2.62 -3.45
N TYR A 27 3.39 -2.92 -4.53
CA TYR A 27 4.25 -1.95 -5.19
C TYR A 27 3.46 -0.73 -5.72
N SER A 28 2.27 -0.97 -6.27
CA SER A 28 1.37 0.11 -6.74
C SER A 28 0.87 0.98 -5.61
N PHE A 29 0.59 0.41 -4.43
CA PHE A 29 0.20 1.17 -3.25
C PHE A 29 1.34 2.04 -2.71
N MET A 30 2.56 1.51 -2.60
CA MET A 30 3.73 2.31 -2.19
C MET A 30 4.00 3.46 -3.16
N ALA A 31 3.89 3.22 -4.47
CA ALA A 31 4.00 4.27 -5.48
C ALA A 31 2.90 5.33 -5.35
N SER A 32 1.68 4.91 -4.99
CA SER A 32 0.56 5.81 -4.72
C SER A 32 0.79 6.66 -3.47
N CYS A 33 1.38 6.11 -2.40
CA CYS A 33 1.78 6.88 -1.21
C CYS A 33 2.76 7.99 -1.57
N LYS A 34 3.83 7.66 -2.30
CA LYS A 34 4.81 8.64 -2.82
C LYS A 34 4.15 9.75 -3.62
N ARG A 35 3.22 9.39 -4.51
CA ARG A 35 2.50 10.37 -5.35
C ARG A 35 1.61 11.30 -4.53
N ASN A 36 1.03 10.83 -3.43
CA ASN A 36 0.18 11.62 -2.56
C ASN A 36 0.95 12.33 -1.43
N GLY A 37 2.29 12.22 -1.38
CA GLY A 37 3.11 12.82 -0.32
C GLY A 37 2.90 12.18 1.06
N VAL A 38 2.44 10.93 1.09
CA VAL A 38 2.18 10.16 2.30
C VAL A 38 3.38 9.27 2.62
N ASP A 39 3.77 9.21 3.90
CA ASP A 39 4.79 8.26 4.34
C ASP A 39 4.29 6.82 4.21
N GLU A 40 5.00 6.01 3.43
CA GLU A 40 4.62 4.62 3.14
C GLU A 40 4.58 3.74 4.38
N ARG A 41 5.49 3.98 5.35
CA ARG A 41 5.59 3.17 6.56
C ARG A 41 4.48 3.52 7.54
N GLU A 42 4.22 4.82 7.71
CA GLU A 42 3.12 5.31 8.56
C GLU A 42 1.77 4.80 8.05
N TRP A 43 1.54 4.92 6.74
CA TRP A 43 0.33 4.41 6.09
C TRP A 43 0.17 2.90 6.23
N LEU A 44 1.25 2.13 6.02
CA LEU A 44 1.19 0.68 6.08
C LEU A 44 0.93 0.17 7.51
N SER A 45 1.53 0.81 8.52
CA SER A 45 1.28 0.47 9.93
C SER A 45 -0.19 0.71 10.30
N ASP A 46 -0.73 1.88 9.97
CA ASP A 46 -2.12 2.23 10.26
C ASP A 46 -3.12 1.28 9.56
N ILE A 47 -2.82 0.85 8.34
CA ILE A 47 -3.64 -0.14 7.64
C ILE A 47 -3.63 -1.48 8.35
N PHE A 48 -2.48 -1.99 8.78
CA PHE A 48 -2.43 -3.28 9.46
C PHE A 48 -3.22 -3.28 10.76
N ASP A 49 -3.26 -2.15 11.48
CA ASP A 49 -4.06 -2.01 12.69
C ASP A 49 -5.57 -1.91 12.37
N ARG A 50 -5.95 -1.22 11.30
CA ARG A 50 -7.36 -0.92 10.98
C ARG A 50 -8.04 -1.96 10.10
N VAL A 51 -7.30 -2.74 9.33
CA VAL A 51 -7.88 -3.69 8.35
C VAL A 51 -8.76 -4.74 9.00
N GLN A 52 -8.46 -5.11 10.26
CA GLN A 52 -9.24 -6.10 11.02
C GLN A 52 -10.59 -5.55 11.53
N GLY A 53 -10.69 -4.23 11.73
CA GLY A 53 -11.87 -3.57 12.32
C GLY A 53 -12.77 -2.83 11.34
N ILE A 54 -12.33 -2.62 10.10
CA ILE A 54 -13.04 -1.81 9.12
C ILE A 54 -14.10 -2.62 8.36
N LYS A 55 -15.28 -2.04 8.16
CA LYS A 55 -16.30 -2.65 7.29
C LYS A 55 -15.85 -2.59 5.84
N HIS A 56 -16.21 -3.60 5.04
CA HIS A 56 -15.84 -3.66 3.62
C HIS A 56 -16.25 -2.40 2.84
N LYS A 57 -17.39 -1.80 3.21
CA LYS A 57 -17.88 -0.55 2.59
C LYS A 57 -16.94 0.64 2.81
N ASP A 58 -16.13 0.63 3.86
CA ASP A 58 -15.28 1.74 4.27
C ASP A 58 -13.80 1.57 3.86
N LEU A 59 -13.44 0.47 3.17
CA LEU A 59 -12.06 0.18 2.74
C LEU A 59 -11.44 1.30 1.91
N PHE A 60 -12.24 2.03 1.12
CA PHE A 60 -11.75 3.15 0.31
C PHE A 60 -11.15 4.29 1.14
N LYS A 61 -11.47 4.38 2.44
CA LYS A 61 -10.90 5.35 3.38
C LYS A 61 -9.43 5.07 3.68
N LEU A 62 -9.00 3.82 3.56
CA LEU A 62 -7.63 3.39 3.77
C LEU A 62 -6.73 3.64 2.56
N LEU A 63 -7.28 3.98 1.39
CA LEU A 63 -6.46 4.25 0.21
C LEU A 63 -5.53 5.45 0.46
N PRO A 64 -4.28 5.44 -0.06
CA PRO A 64 -3.30 6.50 0.22
C PRO A 64 -3.79 7.93 -0.08
N SER A 65 -4.68 8.08 -1.07
CA SER A 65 -5.27 9.37 -1.45
C SER A 65 -6.29 9.91 -0.43
N ASN A 66 -6.97 9.02 0.28
CA ASN A 66 -8.02 9.36 1.24
C ASN A 66 -7.52 9.28 2.68
N TRP A 67 -6.49 8.50 2.93
CA TRP A 67 -5.96 8.20 4.26
C TRP A 67 -5.68 9.46 5.08
N VAL A 68 -5.09 10.51 4.48
CA VAL A 68 -4.82 11.79 5.16
C VAL A 68 -6.07 12.43 5.76
N LYS A 69 -7.25 12.22 5.16
CA LYS A 69 -8.54 12.73 5.66
C LYS A 69 -9.10 11.89 6.81
N TYR A 70 -8.74 10.61 6.86
CA TYR A 70 -9.35 9.61 7.75
C TYR A 70 -8.36 9.01 8.79
N ARG A 71 -7.10 9.48 8.84
CA ARG A 71 -6.02 9.04 9.76
C ARG A 71 -6.19 9.46 11.23
N GLY A 72 -7.39 9.92 11.59
CA GLY A 72 -7.76 10.27 12.97
C GLY A 72 -9.26 10.14 13.23
N GLN A 73 -10.00 9.55 12.29
CA GLN A 73 -11.38 9.15 12.48
C GLN A 73 -11.37 7.66 12.73
N LEU A 74 -11.28 7.29 14.01
CA LEU A 74 -11.84 6.09 14.67
C LEU A 74 -11.32 6.03 16.10
#